data_AF-A0A1V0GC94-F1
#
_entry.id   AF-A0A1V0GC94-F1
#
_cell.length_a   1.000
_cell.length_b   1.000
_cell.length_c   1.000
_cell.angle_alpha   90.00
_cell.angle_beta   90.00
_cell.angle_gamma   90.00
#
_symmetry.space_group_name_H-M   'P 1'
#
loop_
_entity.id
_entity.type
_entity.pdbx_description
1 polymer ?
#
loop_
_entity_poly.entity_id
_entity_poly.type
_entity_poly.pdbx_seq_one_letter_code
_entity_poly.pdbx_strand_id
1 'polypeptide(L)'
;MSNLFNSIFNDATATASPLQLMLALLVSLVLGLALTWTYKYRTLYTREFVISLTLLPCLMTLVIFLVNGSLGTSIAVAGTFSLIRFRSATSGSRELIAVFMAMIIGLASGTGYLLLAVLFTIFLLAVWLLLENRQSRTDNQRRRLLTINVSHQDMIDQKITKTLLNFTSECDLISLNTTGGGESIQLVYEVDLNPQVDDFQLANHLISSIENCDLSLTKKAKKKKNL
;
A
#
# COMPACT_ATOMS: atom_id res chain seq x y z
N MET A 1 -1.78 -51.40 -16.84
CA MET A 1 -1.97 -50.28 -15.88
C MET A 1 -0.63 -49.56 -15.63
N SER A 2 0.09 -49.13 -16.67
CA SER A 2 1.45 -48.57 -16.52
C SER A 2 1.81 -47.52 -17.60
N ASN A 3 0.82 -46.85 -18.18
CA ASN A 3 1.03 -45.85 -19.25
C ASN A 3 0.13 -44.60 -19.12
N LEU A 4 -0.56 -44.41 -17.99
CA LEU A 4 -1.48 -43.27 -17.79
C LEU A 4 -0.83 -42.04 -17.17
N PHE A 5 0.45 -42.12 -16.77
CA PHE A 5 1.20 -41.06 -16.09
C PHE A 5 2.56 -40.74 -16.73
N ASN A 6 2.80 -41.12 -17.99
CA ASN A 6 3.95 -40.61 -18.74
C ASN A 6 3.57 -39.31 -19.45
N SER A 7 4.38 -38.26 -19.25
CA SER A 7 4.28 -37.02 -20.02
C SER A 7 4.60 -37.30 -21.50
N ILE A 8 3.76 -36.78 -22.40
CA ILE A 8 3.78 -36.99 -23.85
C ILE A 8 4.90 -36.20 -24.55
N PHE A 9 5.63 -35.34 -23.82
CA PHE A 9 6.73 -34.53 -24.37
C PHE A 9 8.07 -35.27 -24.22
N ASN A 10 8.28 -36.27 -25.07
CA ASN A 10 9.51 -37.06 -25.08
C ASN A 10 10.68 -36.42 -25.85
N ASP A 11 10.53 -35.22 -26.43
CA ASP A 11 11.62 -34.58 -27.20
C ASP A 11 11.54 -33.05 -27.14
N ALA A 12 11.67 -32.51 -25.93
CA ALA A 12 12.12 -31.13 -25.75
C ALA A 12 13.17 -31.15 -24.65
N THR A 13 14.39 -31.54 -25.02
CA THR A 13 15.65 -31.25 -24.31
C THR A 13 15.45 -30.82 -22.85
N ALA A 14 15.19 -31.81 -21.98
CA ALA A 14 15.07 -31.63 -20.54
C ALA A 14 16.42 -31.22 -19.94
N THR A 15 16.78 -29.95 -20.16
CA THR A 15 17.86 -29.24 -19.48
C THR A 15 17.36 -28.60 -18.18
N ALA A 16 16.07 -28.74 -17.88
CA ALA A 16 15.42 -28.29 -16.66
C ALA A 16 15.46 -29.41 -15.60
N SER A 17 16.51 -29.44 -14.79
CA SER A 17 16.61 -30.44 -13.71
C SER A 17 15.55 -30.15 -12.62
N PRO A 18 14.81 -31.17 -12.13
CA PRO A 18 13.83 -31.00 -11.05
C PRO A 18 14.43 -30.38 -9.79
N LEU A 19 15.73 -30.63 -9.55
CA LEU A 19 16.49 -30.09 -8.43
C LEU A 19 16.72 -28.57 -8.55
N GLN A 20 16.96 -28.04 -9.75
CA GLN A 20 17.05 -26.59 -9.98
C GLN A 20 15.70 -25.90 -9.77
N LEU A 21 14.59 -26.51 -10.19
CA LEU A 21 13.25 -25.99 -9.93
C LEU A 21 12.97 -25.89 -8.43
N MET A 22 13.24 -26.96 -7.68
CA MET A 22 13.04 -26.99 -6.24
C MET A 22 13.90 -25.92 -5.54
N LEU A 23 15.14 -25.73 -5.98
CA LEU A 23 16.03 -24.70 -5.45
C LEU A 23 15.52 -23.28 -5.79
N ALA A 24 15.04 -23.05 -7.02
CA ALA A 24 14.46 -21.77 -7.43
C ALA A 24 13.18 -21.42 -6.66
N LEU A 25 12.32 -22.41 -6.39
CA LEU A 25 11.12 -22.23 -5.57
C LEU A 25 11.49 -21.89 -4.12
N LEU A 26 12.50 -22.56 -3.55
CA LEU A 26 12.96 -22.29 -2.19
C LEU A 26 13.57 -20.88 -2.07
N VAL A 27 14.41 -20.48 -3.03
CA VAL A 27 14.95 -19.11 -3.09
C VAL A 27 13.82 -18.09 -3.23
N SER A 28 12.87 -18.32 -4.13
CA SER A 28 11.72 -17.43 -4.34
C SER A 28 10.84 -17.29 -3.10
N LEU A 29 10.64 -18.38 -2.35
CA LEU A 29 9.93 -18.39 -1.07
C LEU A 29 10.66 -17.53 -0.03
N VAL A 30 11.98 -17.69 0.09
CA VAL A 30 12.81 -16.90 1.03
C VAL A 30 12.78 -15.41 0.68
N LEU A 31 12.85 -15.07 -0.61
CA LEU A 31 12.75 -13.69 -1.08
C LEU A 31 11.34 -13.11 -0.87
N GLY A 32 10.30 -13.92 -1.06
CA GLY A 32 8.92 -13.57 -0.74
C GLY A 32 8.71 -13.30 0.75
N LEU A 33 9.31 -14.11 1.62
CA LEU A 33 9.31 -13.86 3.07
C LEU A 33 10.04 -12.57 3.44
N ALA A 34 11.18 -12.27 2.81
CA ALA A 34 11.92 -11.04 3.02
C ALA A 34 11.13 -9.79 2.59
N LEU A 35 10.41 -9.87 1.46
CA LEU A 35 9.50 -8.83 1.01
C LEU A 35 8.37 -8.61 2.01
N THR A 36 7.72 -9.69 2.45
CA THR A 36 6.64 -9.63 3.43
C THR A 36 7.09 -9.08 4.78
N TRP A 37 8.30 -9.43 5.24
CA TRP A 37 8.89 -8.87 6.45
C TRP A 37 9.07 -7.36 6.34
N THR A 38 9.63 -6.90 5.22
CA THR A 38 9.84 -5.48 4.94
C THR A 38 8.50 -4.73 4.91
N TYR A 39 7.48 -5.32 4.29
CA TYR A 39 6.12 -4.78 4.24
C TYR A 39 5.48 -4.68 5.63
N LYS A 40 5.65 -5.73 6.46
CA LYS A 40 5.10 -5.80 7.83
C LYS A 40 5.70 -4.75 8.78
N TYR A 41 6.96 -4.38 8.58
CA TYR A 41 7.69 -3.49 9.50
C TYR A 41 7.10 -2.07 9.57
N ARG A 42 6.41 -1.58 8.52
CA ARG A 42 6.00 -0.17 8.44
C ARG A 42 4.54 0.08 8.02
N THR A 43 3.80 -0.93 7.53
CA THR A 43 2.45 -0.72 6.98
C THR A 43 1.37 -1.43 7.82
N LEU A 44 0.21 -0.78 7.99
CA LEU A 44 -0.99 -1.45 8.51
C LEU A 44 -1.44 -2.52 7.50
N TYR A 45 -1.33 -3.79 7.86
CA TYR A 45 -1.54 -4.91 6.94
C TYR A 45 -2.76 -5.77 7.33
N THR A 46 -3.37 -6.41 6.32
CA THR A 46 -4.31 -7.50 6.51
C THR A 46 -3.58 -8.85 6.43
N ARG A 47 -3.97 -9.80 7.28
CA ARG A 47 -3.32 -11.13 7.36
C ARG A 47 -3.37 -11.86 6.01
N GLU A 48 -4.50 -11.78 5.32
CA GLU A 48 -4.71 -12.42 4.01
C GLU A 48 -3.79 -11.87 2.91
N PHE A 49 -3.51 -10.56 2.93
CA PHE A 49 -2.61 -9.94 1.96
C PHE A 49 -1.17 -10.40 2.14
N VAL A 50 -0.69 -10.48 3.37
CA VAL A 50 0.67 -10.94 3.73
C VAL A 50 0.91 -12.38 3.29
N ILE A 51 -0.07 -13.26 3.50
CA ILE A 51 -0.01 -14.66 3.03
C ILE A 51 0.07 -14.70 1.51
N SER A 52 -0.80 -13.94 0.83
CA SER A 52 -0.85 -13.87 -0.63
C SER A 52 0.46 -13.34 -1.22
N LEU A 53 1.02 -12.28 -0.63
CA LEU A 53 2.27 -11.65 -1.05
C LEU A 53 3.47 -12.59 -0.93
N THR A 54 3.47 -13.48 0.06
CA THR A 54 4.55 -14.47 0.27
C THR A 54 4.48 -15.62 -0.74
N LEU A 55 3.27 -16.04 -1.12
CA LEU A 55 3.06 -17.14 -2.06
C LEU A 55 3.19 -16.72 -3.53
N LEU A 56 2.92 -15.44 -3.84
CA LEU A 56 2.91 -14.93 -5.21
C LEU A 56 4.24 -15.14 -5.97
N PRO A 57 5.43 -14.86 -5.40
CA PRO A 57 6.71 -15.11 -6.08
C PRO A 57 6.90 -16.59 -6.45
N CYS A 58 6.47 -17.50 -5.56
CA CYS A 58 6.57 -18.94 -5.77
C CYS A 58 5.71 -19.38 -6.97
N LEU A 59 4.47 -18.88 -7.05
CA LEU A 59 3.58 -19.15 -8.19
C LEU A 59 4.17 -18.62 -9.50
N MET A 60 4.72 -17.40 -9.48
CA MET A 60 5.33 -16.78 -10.66
C MET A 60 6.58 -17.55 -11.10
N THR A 61 7.41 -17.99 -10.16
CA THR A 61 8.61 -18.81 -10.45
C THR A 61 8.22 -20.09 -11.17
N LEU A 62 7.17 -20.78 -10.70
CA LEU A 62 6.66 -21.99 -11.32
C LEU A 62 6.19 -21.71 -12.75
N VAL A 63 5.35 -20.70 -12.94
CA VAL A 63 4.80 -20.34 -14.26
C VAL A 63 5.91 -20.02 -15.26
N ILE A 64 6.92 -19.24 -14.86
CA ILE A 64 8.03 -18.88 -15.74
C ILE A 64 8.94 -20.06 -16.04
N PHE A 65 9.14 -20.96 -15.07
CA PHE A 65 9.91 -22.17 -15.30
C PHE A 65 9.22 -23.12 -16.29
N LEU A 66 7.89 -23.30 -16.20
CA LEU A 66 7.11 -24.16 -17.13
C LEU A 66 7.17 -23.68 -18.58
N VAL A 67 7.36 -22.39 -18.75
CA VAL A 67 7.36 -21.68 -20.02
C VAL A 67 8.76 -21.59 -20.62
N ASN A 68 9.78 -21.79 -19.78
CA ASN A 68 11.17 -21.79 -20.17
C ASN A 68 11.44 -22.92 -21.17
N GLY A 69 11.82 -22.56 -22.40
CA GLY A 69 12.05 -23.52 -23.49
C GLY A 69 11.12 -23.39 -24.68
N SER A 70 10.05 -22.58 -24.62
CA SER A 70 9.27 -22.24 -25.82
C SER A 70 8.82 -20.77 -25.82
N LEU A 71 9.36 -20.00 -26.78
CA LEU A 71 9.00 -18.59 -27.01
C LEU A 71 7.48 -18.37 -27.14
N GLY A 72 6.78 -19.32 -27.77
CA GLY A 72 5.32 -19.25 -27.93
C GLY A 72 4.55 -19.34 -26.60
N THR A 73 4.96 -20.20 -25.67
CA THR A 73 4.30 -20.29 -24.36
C THR A 73 4.61 -19.07 -23.49
N SER A 74 5.78 -18.45 -23.67
CA SER A 74 6.17 -17.23 -22.97
C SER A 74 5.27 -16.06 -23.32
N ILE A 75 4.98 -15.89 -24.61
CA ILE A 75 4.08 -14.86 -25.11
C ILE A 75 2.64 -15.14 -24.66
N ALA A 76 2.20 -16.40 -24.68
CA ALA A 76 0.86 -16.79 -24.22
C ALA A 76 0.64 -16.50 -22.72
N VAL A 77 1.64 -16.77 -21.89
CA VAL A 77 1.59 -16.49 -20.46
C VAL A 77 1.62 -14.99 -20.18
N ALA A 78 2.45 -14.21 -20.89
CA ALA A 78 2.43 -12.74 -20.80
C ALA A 78 1.06 -12.16 -21.19
N GLY A 79 0.45 -12.67 -22.27
CA GLY A 79 -0.90 -12.28 -22.69
C GLY A 79 -1.98 -12.65 -21.66
N THR A 80 -1.86 -13.82 -21.03
CA THR A 80 -2.78 -14.26 -19.98
C THR A 80 -2.64 -13.40 -18.73
N PHE A 81 -1.42 -13.03 -18.33
CA PHE A 81 -1.19 -12.10 -17.22
C PHE A 81 -1.80 -10.72 -17.49
N SER A 82 -1.77 -10.24 -18.73
CA SER A 82 -2.44 -8.99 -19.12
C SER A 82 -3.96 -9.04 -18.96
N LEU A 83 -4.57 -10.22 -18.94
CA LEU A 83 -6.02 -10.40 -18.70
C LEU A 83 -6.38 -10.45 -17.21
N ILE A 84 -5.39 -10.66 -16.33
CA ILE A 84 -5.60 -10.61 -14.89
C ILE A 84 -5.85 -9.16 -14.49
N ARG A 85 -7.12 -8.78 -14.53
CA ARG A 85 -7.57 -7.50 -13.99
C ARG A 85 -7.44 -7.58 -12.47
N PHE A 86 -6.55 -6.78 -11.88
CA PHE A 86 -6.53 -6.53 -10.44
C PHE A 86 -7.83 -5.81 -10.06
N ARG A 87 -8.90 -6.59 -9.88
CA ARG A 87 -10.24 -6.10 -9.52
C ARG A 87 -10.42 -6.00 -8.00
N SER A 88 -9.43 -6.44 -7.21
CA SER A 88 -9.42 -6.19 -5.77
C SER A 88 -9.09 -4.72 -5.52
N ALA A 89 -9.85 -4.11 -4.61
CA ALA A 89 -9.48 -2.87 -3.93
C ALA A 89 -8.17 -3.08 -3.17
N THR A 90 -7.03 -3.05 -3.88
CA THR A 90 -5.73 -2.82 -3.24
C THR A 90 -5.86 -1.43 -2.64
N SER A 91 -5.97 -1.40 -1.32
CA SER A 91 -6.51 -0.27 -0.57
C SER A 91 -5.51 0.89 -0.46
N GLY A 92 -4.37 0.79 -1.15
CA GLY A 92 -3.37 1.84 -1.27
C GLY A 92 -2.32 1.52 -2.35
N SER A 93 -1.73 2.56 -2.92
CA SER A 93 -0.63 2.48 -3.89
C SER A 93 0.53 1.59 -3.44
N ARG A 94 0.79 1.51 -2.12
CA ARG A 94 1.83 0.65 -1.54
C ARG A 94 1.54 -0.85 -1.73
N GLU A 95 0.29 -1.28 -1.57
CA GLU A 95 -0.08 -2.70 -1.76
C GLU A 95 0.18 -3.13 -3.21
N LEU A 96 -0.13 -2.25 -4.16
CA LEU A 96 0.11 -2.50 -5.59
C LEU A 96 1.60 -2.67 -5.91
N ILE A 97 2.46 -1.76 -5.43
CA ILE A 97 3.90 -1.84 -5.67
C ILE A 97 4.47 -3.13 -5.05
N ALA A 98 4.03 -3.52 -3.86
CA ALA A 98 4.46 -4.76 -3.22
C ALA A 98 4.12 -5.99 -4.07
N VAL A 99 2.90 -6.05 -4.63
CA VAL A 99 2.47 -7.14 -5.53
C VAL A 99 3.32 -7.18 -6.80
N PHE A 100 3.58 -6.03 -7.44
CA PHE A 100 4.47 -5.98 -8.61
C PHE A 100 5.89 -6.44 -8.27
N MET A 101 6.40 -6.05 -7.11
CA MET A 101 7.72 -6.44 -6.67
C MET A 101 7.80 -7.96 -6.43
N ALA A 102 6.80 -8.55 -5.79
CA ALA A 102 6.68 -10.01 -5.64
C ALA A 102 6.69 -10.73 -7.01
N MET A 103 5.99 -10.19 -8.01
CA MET A 103 5.99 -10.75 -9.36
C MET A 103 7.38 -10.69 -10.00
N ILE A 104 8.06 -9.54 -9.93
CA ILE A 104 9.41 -9.36 -10.50
C ILE A 104 10.42 -10.32 -9.85
N ILE A 105 10.33 -10.54 -8.53
CA ILE A 105 11.16 -11.51 -7.80
C ILE A 105 10.94 -12.93 -8.35
N GLY A 106 9.67 -13.33 -8.54
CA GLY A 106 9.34 -14.64 -9.09
C GLY A 106 9.78 -14.82 -10.55
N LEU A 107 9.67 -13.77 -11.37
CA LEU A 107 10.19 -13.73 -12.74
C LEU A 107 11.71 -13.92 -12.77
N ALA A 108 12.44 -13.18 -11.95
CA ALA A 108 13.89 -13.28 -11.87
C ALA A 108 14.36 -14.68 -11.39
N SER A 109 13.68 -15.26 -10.39
CA SER A 109 13.98 -16.62 -9.91
C SER A 109 13.63 -17.69 -10.96
N GLY A 110 12.48 -17.56 -11.63
CA GLY A 110 11.97 -18.55 -12.59
C GLY A 110 12.76 -18.64 -13.90
N THR A 111 13.49 -17.58 -14.25
CA THR A 111 14.42 -17.61 -15.41
C THR A 111 15.72 -18.36 -15.14
N GLY A 112 15.99 -18.76 -13.89
CA GLY A 112 17.19 -19.50 -13.49
C GLY A 112 18.36 -18.63 -13.02
N TYR A 113 18.26 -17.30 -13.09
CA TYR A 113 19.29 -16.38 -12.62
C TYR A 113 19.14 -16.07 -11.12
N LEU A 114 19.37 -17.07 -10.28
CA LEU A 114 19.13 -16.98 -8.83
C LEU A 114 19.94 -15.89 -8.12
N LEU A 115 21.24 -15.77 -8.45
CA LEU A 115 22.11 -14.74 -7.86
C LEU A 115 21.60 -13.33 -8.22
N LEU A 116 21.17 -13.16 -9.47
CA LEU A 116 20.63 -11.90 -9.97
C LEU A 116 19.30 -11.56 -9.29
N ALA A 117 18.43 -12.56 -9.11
CA ALA A 117 17.17 -12.40 -8.38
C ALA A 117 17.39 -11.91 -6.94
N VAL A 118 18.37 -12.48 -6.23
CA VAL A 118 18.72 -12.05 -4.87
C VAL A 118 19.23 -10.60 -4.86
N LEU A 119 20.16 -10.25 -5.73
CA LEU A 119 20.73 -8.90 -5.80
C LEU A 119 19.66 -7.84 -6.13
N PHE A 120 18.81 -8.09 -7.12
CA PHE A 120 17.71 -7.17 -7.46
C PHE A 120 16.70 -7.04 -6.33
N THR A 121 16.38 -8.15 -5.65
CA THR A 121 15.45 -8.10 -4.50
C THR A 121 16.02 -7.23 -3.40
N ILE A 122 17.29 -7.41 -3.03
CA ILE A 122 17.97 -6.60 -2.02
C ILE A 122 17.98 -5.12 -2.42
N PHE A 123 18.32 -4.82 -3.67
CA PHE A 123 18.35 -3.45 -4.18
C PHE A 123 16.97 -2.78 -4.09
N LEU A 124 15.92 -3.43 -4.58
CA LEU A 124 14.57 -2.88 -4.55
C LEU A 124 14.06 -2.72 -3.11
N LEU A 125 14.35 -3.67 -2.22
CA LEU A 125 13.98 -3.57 -0.80
C LEU A 125 14.70 -2.40 -0.11
N ALA A 126 15.97 -2.18 -0.44
CA ALA A 126 16.74 -1.04 0.08
C ALA A 126 16.16 0.30 -0.38
N VAL A 127 15.80 0.41 -1.67
CA VAL A 127 15.14 1.61 -2.23
C VAL A 127 13.81 1.86 -1.54
N TRP A 128 12.98 0.82 -1.37
CA TRP A 128 11.72 0.91 -0.64
C TRP A 128 11.92 1.45 0.78
N LEU A 129 12.83 0.85 1.54
CA LEU A 129 13.12 1.25 2.92
C LEU A 129 13.66 2.68 3.01
N LEU A 130 14.48 3.10 2.05
CA LEU A 130 15.03 4.46 2.00
C LEU A 130 13.93 5.50 1.76
N LEU A 131 13.04 5.25 0.80
CA LEU A 131 11.89 6.12 0.50
C LEU A 131 10.95 6.23 1.71
N GLU A 132 10.66 5.11 2.35
CA GLU A 132 9.78 5.08 3.51
C GLU A 132 10.39 5.78 4.74
N ASN A 133 11.71 5.65 4.93
CA ASN A 133 12.41 6.36 6.00
C ASN A 133 12.43 7.89 5.80
N ARG A 134 12.42 8.35 4.55
CA ARG A 134 12.28 9.79 4.22
C ARG A 134 10.85 10.28 4.46
N GLN A 135 9.84 9.52 4.06
CA GLN A 135 8.43 9.93 4.18
C GLN A 135 7.94 9.92 5.64
N SER A 136 8.38 8.95 6.46
CA SER A 136 8.04 8.89 7.89
C SER A 136 8.54 10.09 8.69
N ARG A 137 9.54 10.83 8.18
CA ARG A 137 10.09 12.01 8.86
C ARG A 137 9.36 13.31 8.50
N THR A 138 8.58 13.31 7.42
CA THR A 138 7.88 14.50 6.90
C THR A 138 6.37 14.48 7.16
N ASP A 139 5.72 13.32 7.13
CA ASP A 139 4.27 13.28 6.89
C ASP A 139 3.40 12.91 8.11
N ASN A 140 3.93 12.10 9.05
CA ASN A 140 3.06 11.35 9.97
C ASN A 140 2.86 11.98 11.36
N GLN A 141 3.55 13.07 11.71
CA GLN A 141 3.39 13.71 13.02
C GLN A 141 2.61 15.01 13.03
N ARG A 142 2.37 15.65 11.87
CA ARG A 142 1.81 17.01 11.84
C ARG A 142 0.40 17.09 11.24
N ARG A 143 0.05 16.20 10.32
CA ARG A 143 -1.32 16.09 9.80
C ARG A 143 -2.28 15.68 10.90
N ARG A 144 -3.32 16.47 11.11
CA ARG A 144 -4.47 16.18 11.99
C ARG A 144 -5.73 16.33 11.16
N LEU A 145 -6.72 15.53 11.51
CA LEU A 145 -8.07 15.70 11.01
C LEU A 145 -8.87 16.41 12.09
N LEU A 146 -9.25 17.65 11.82
CA LEU A 146 -10.03 18.51 12.69
C LEU A 146 -11.48 18.45 12.22
N THR A 147 -12.35 17.85 13.03
CA THR A 147 -13.80 17.88 12.81
C THR A 147 -14.41 18.91 13.73
N ILE A 148 -15.11 19.88 13.15
CA ILE A 148 -15.77 20.97 13.84
C ILE A 148 -17.26 20.84 13.55
N ASN A 149 -18.07 20.66 14.59
CA ASN A 149 -19.52 20.79 14.50
C ASN A 149 -19.92 22.13 15.12
N VAL A 150 -20.64 22.96 14.35
CA VAL A 150 -21.11 24.28 14.80
C VAL A 150 -22.58 24.45 14.43
N SER A 151 -23.37 25.09 15.30
CA SER A 151 -24.72 25.53 14.95
C SER A 151 -24.66 26.81 14.09
N HIS A 152 -25.60 26.98 13.16
CA HIS A 152 -25.55 28.04 12.15
C HIS A 152 -25.30 29.44 12.74
N GLN A 153 -24.20 30.05 12.34
CA GLN A 153 -23.85 31.44 12.69
C GLN A 153 -23.14 32.07 11.50
N ASP A 154 -23.51 33.31 11.18
CA ASP A 154 -22.98 34.00 10.01
C ASP A 154 -21.45 34.20 10.15
N MET A 155 -20.72 33.90 9.06
CA MET A 155 -19.27 34.10 8.92
C MET A 155 -18.34 33.21 9.78
N ILE A 156 -18.82 32.07 10.30
CA ILE A 156 -17.98 31.10 11.04
C ILE A 156 -16.77 30.65 10.22
N ASP A 157 -16.95 30.31 8.94
CA ASP A 157 -15.88 29.75 8.10
C ASP A 157 -14.67 30.68 7.97
N GLN A 158 -14.90 31.98 7.84
CA GLN A 158 -13.82 32.96 7.74
C GLN A 158 -13.07 33.12 9.07
N LYS A 159 -13.79 33.04 10.20
CA LYS A 159 -13.19 33.14 11.54
C LYS A 159 -12.37 31.89 11.85
N ILE A 160 -12.87 30.71 11.50
CA ILE A 160 -12.15 29.43 11.65
C ILE A 160 -10.90 29.42 10.77
N THR A 161 -11.04 29.72 9.48
CA THR A 161 -9.93 29.66 8.52
C THR A 161 -8.82 30.65 8.91
N LYS A 162 -9.17 31.89 9.28
CA LYS A 162 -8.19 32.89 9.77
C LYS A 162 -7.48 32.44 11.05
N THR A 163 -8.19 31.80 11.97
CA THR A 163 -7.60 31.29 13.21
C THR A 163 -6.69 30.10 12.94
N LEU A 164 -7.10 29.18 12.06
CA LEU A 164 -6.29 28.02 11.65
C LEU A 164 -4.99 28.45 10.97
N LEU A 165 -5.05 29.40 10.03
CA LEU A 165 -3.88 29.91 9.30
C LEU A 165 -2.74 30.41 10.21
N ASN A 166 -3.04 30.86 11.44
CA ASN A 166 -2.02 31.30 12.40
C ASN A 166 -1.28 30.14 13.08
N PHE A 167 -1.90 28.96 13.17
CA PHE A 167 -1.38 27.80 13.89
C PHE A 167 -1.02 26.61 12.97
N THR A 168 -1.45 26.63 11.71
CA THR A 168 -1.27 25.55 10.75
C THR A 168 -0.41 25.98 9.55
N SER A 169 0.52 25.14 9.11
CA SER A 169 1.32 25.36 7.91
C SER A 169 0.49 25.17 6.63
N GLU A 170 -0.41 24.19 6.63
CA GLU A 170 -1.36 23.89 5.55
C GLU A 170 -2.73 23.58 6.16
N CYS A 171 -3.80 24.03 5.51
CA CYS A 171 -5.18 23.83 5.95
C CYS A 171 -6.07 23.60 4.73
N ASP A 172 -6.55 22.36 4.56
CA ASP A 172 -7.46 21.97 3.48
C ASP A 172 -8.81 21.55 4.04
N LEU A 173 -9.89 22.10 3.50
CA LEU A 173 -11.26 21.66 3.81
C LEU A 173 -11.57 20.39 3.02
N ILE A 174 -11.78 19.26 3.73
CA ILE A 174 -12.05 17.96 3.12
C ILE A 174 -13.55 17.79 2.82
N SER A 175 -14.41 18.19 3.77
CA SER A 175 -15.85 18.02 3.60
C SER A 175 -16.66 19.01 4.43
N LEU A 176 -17.77 19.48 3.85
CA LEU A 176 -18.79 20.28 4.49
C LEU A 176 -20.12 19.53 4.38
N ASN A 177 -20.70 19.15 5.52
CA ASN A 177 -22.02 18.53 5.59
C ASN A 177 -22.94 19.41 6.41
N THR A 178 -24.14 19.66 5.91
CA THR A 178 -25.20 20.37 6.64
C THR A 178 -26.27 19.38 7.06
N THR A 179 -26.63 19.40 8.34
CA THR A 179 -27.65 18.54 8.93
C THR A 179 -28.80 19.38 9.47
N GLY A 180 -30.03 18.91 9.25
CA GLY A 180 -31.24 19.59 9.75
C GLY A 180 -31.56 20.91 9.04
N GLY A 181 -31.57 20.93 7.69
CA GLY A 181 -32.00 22.12 6.94
C GLY A 181 -31.12 23.36 7.06
N GLY A 182 -29.90 23.22 7.61
CA GLY A 182 -28.96 24.32 7.82
C GLY A 182 -28.68 24.63 9.29
N GLU A 183 -29.39 24.02 10.26
CA GLU A 183 -29.24 24.32 11.69
C GLU A 183 -27.89 23.88 12.30
N SER A 184 -27.27 22.83 11.74
CA SER A 184 -25.96 22.33 12.15
C SER A 184 -25.05 22.09 10.95
N ILE A 185 -23.81 22.56 11.03
CA ILE A 185 -22.79 22.43 10.00
C ILE A 185 -21.64 21.62 10.58
N GLN A 186 -21.29 20.53 9.90
CA GLN A 186 -20.10 19.74 10.16
C GLN A 186 -19.04 20.06 9.13
N LEU A 187 -17.92 20.60 9.60
CA LEU A 187 -16.74 20.92 8.80
C LEU A 187 -15.60 19.97 9.17
N VAL A 188 -14.98 19.36 8.16
CA VAL A 188 -13.83 18.49 8.33
C VAL A 188 -12.64 19.10 7.61
N TYR A 189 -11.62 19.48 8.37
CA TYR A 189 -10.36 20.03 7.88
C TYR A 189 -9.22 19.02 8.04
N GLU A 190 -8.36 18.92 7.03
CA GLU A 190 -7.01 18.37 7.16
C GLU A 190 -6.08 19.53 7.47
N VAL A 191 -5.43 19.49 8.63
CA VAL A 191 -4.54 20.56 9.07
C VAL A 191 -3.16 20.02 9.36
N ASP A 192 -2.13 20.69 8.86
CA ASP A 192 -0.74 20.41 9.19
C ASP A 192 -0.28 21.39 10.28
N LEU A 193 -0.09 20.90 11.51
CA LEU A 193 0.27 21.77 12.64
C LEU A 193 1.72 22.24 12.54
N ASN A 194 1.95 23.51 12.88
CA ASN A 194 3.30 24.04 13.05
C ASN A 194 4.04 23.29 14.19
N PRO A 195 5.37 23.08 14.08
CA PRO A 195 6.16 22.30 15.04
C PRO A 195 6.16 22.81 16.48
N GLN A 196 5.72 24.06 16.71
CA GLN A 196 5.71 24.69 18.03
C GLN A 196 4.32 24.73 18.68
N VAL A 197 3.28 24.20 18.03
CA VAL A 197 1.89 24.28 18.50
C VAL A 197 1.45 22.93 19.05
N ASP A 198 0.98 22.92 20.30
CA ASP A 198 0.41 21.72 20.90
C ASP A 198 -1.07 21.54 20.53
N ASP A 199 -1.52 20.30 20.44
CA ASP A 199 -2.89 19.93 20.04
C ASP A 199 -3.93 20.61 20.99
N PHE A 200 -3.60 20.74 22.27
CA PHE A 200 -4.43 21.39 23.30
C PHE A 200 -4.48 22.91 23.16
N GLN A 201 -3.40 23.56 22.73
CA GLN A 201 -3.38 25.00 22.53
C GLN A 201 -4.29 25.41 21.36
N LEU A 202 -4.26 24.63 20.28
CA LEU A 202 -5.17 24.80 19.14
C LEU A 202 -6.63 24.60 19.56
N ALA A 203 -6.93 23.51 20.28
CA ALA A 203 -8.29 23.20 20.74
C ALA A 203 -8.84 24.31 21.66
N ASN A 204 -8.05 24.76 22.65
CA ASN A 204 -8.47 25.81 23.57
C ASN A 204 -8.69 27.15 22.85
N HIS A 205 -7.84 27.50 21.88
CA HIS A 205 -8.03 28.72 21.08
C HIS A 205 -9.30 28.66 20.23
N LEU A 206 -9.61 27.52 19.63
CA LEU A 206 -10.83 27.32 18.85
C LEU A 206 -12.09 27.39 19.74
N ILE A 207 -12.07 26.73 20.91
CA ILE A 207 -13.17 26.79 21.88
C ILE A 207 -13.39 28.23 22.37
N SER A 208 -12.33 28.99 22.63
CA SER A 208 -12.45 30.39 23.08
C SER A 208 -12.96 31.34 21.98
N SER A 209 -12.78 30.97 20.72
CA SER A 209 -13.12 31.83 19.57
C SER A 209 -14.52 31.56 19.00
N ILE A 210 -15.10 30.40 19.30
CA ILE A 210 -16.38 29.92 18.77
C ILE A 210 -17.28 29.52 19.95
N GLU A 211 -18.35 30.27 20.19
CA GLU A 211 -19.37 29.88 21.16
C GLU A 211 -20.17 28.67 20.61
N ASN A 212 -20.47 27.69 21.47
CA ASN A 212 -21.26 26.48 21.14
C ASN A 212 -20.69 25.62 20.00
N CYS A 213 -19.43 25.18 20.13
CA CYS A 213 -18.76 24.31 19.17
C CYS A 213 -18.32 22.98 19.78
N ASP A 214 -18.65 21.87 19.11
CA ASP A 214 -18.09 20.55 19.40
C ASP A 214 -16.88 20.29 18.48
N LEU A 215 -15.69 20.19 19.10
CA LEU A 215 -14.42 19.98 18.42
C LEU A 215 -13.88 18.58 18.66
N SER A 216 -13.46 17.92 17.59
CA SER A 216 -12.76 16.63 17.64
C SER A 216 -11.49 16.67 16.81
N LEU A 217 -10.35 16.47 17.47
CA LEU A 217 -9.04 16.40 16.83
C LEU A 217 -8.57 14.95 16.80
N THR A 218 -8.39 14.38 15.60
CA THR A 218 -7.94 13.00 15.45
C THR A 218 -6.57 12.93 14.76
N LYS A 219 -5.62 12.20 15.36
CA LYS A 219 -4.25 12.00 14.85
C LYS A 219 -4.12 11.00 13.70
N LYS A 220 -5.24 10.56 13.12
CA LYS A 220 -5.27 9.60 12.02
C LYS A 220 -6.45 9.92 11.12
N ALA A 221 -6.19 10.00 9.82
CA ALA A 221 -7.22 9.75 8.82
C ALA A 221 -7.81 8.36 9.10
N LYS A 222 -8.98 8.31 9.75
CA LYS A 222 -9.81 7.10 9.76
C LYS A 222 -10.08 6.82 8.29
N LYS A 223 -9.44 5.78 7.73
CA LYS A 223 -9.80 5.22 6.44
C LYS A 223 -11.31 4.98 6.48
N LYS A 224 -12.10 5.84 5.83
CA LYS A 224 -13.53 5.59 5.62
C LYS A 224 -13.58 4.29 4.81
N LYS A 225 -13.92 3.18 5.48
CA LYS A 225 -14.38 1.98 4.78
C LYS A 225 -15.71 2.37 4.15
N ASN A 226 -15.66 2.83 2.90
CA ASN A 226 -16.83 2.75 2.05
C ASN A 226 -16.98 1.26 1.72
N LEU A 227 -18.00 0.64 2.33
CA LEU A 227 -18.55 -0.65 1.93
C LEU A 227 -19.26 -0.48 0.59
#